data_AF-A0A267FTE0-F1
#
_entry.id   AF-A0A267FTE0-F1
#
_cell.length_a   1.000
_cell.length_b   1.000
_cell.length_c   1.000
_cell.angle_alpha   90.00
_cell.angle_beta   90.00
_cell.angle_gamma   90.00
#
_symmetry.space_group_name_H-M   'P 1'
#
loop_
_entity.id
_entity.type
_entity.pdbx_description
1 polymer ?
#
loop_
_entity_poly.entity_id
_entity_poly.type
_entity_poly.pdbx_seq_one_letter_code
_entity_poly.pdbx_strand_id
1 'polypeptide(L)' 'LRNSNPDMSVTQTIAKRIMNLVGLCRLAFYYGYIPLVMVLGYMQGSEPGHPPVTLLSIISPISDAAPPPM' A
#
# COMPACT_ATOMS: atom_id res chain seq x y z
N LEU A 1 47.34 0.22 -23.06
CA LEU A 1 46.02 -0.18 -23.62
C LEU A 1 44.95 0.08 -22.55
N ARG A 2 44.50 1.33 -22.41
CA ARG A 2 43.40 1.69 -21.50
C ARG A 2 42.16 1.92 -22.36
N ASN A 3 41.49 0.83 -22.70
CA ASN A 3 40.12 0.90 -23.19
C ASN A 3 39.18 0.73 -21.99
N SER A 4 39.04 1.79 -21.20
CA SER A 4 37.97 1.89 -20.21
C SER A 4 36.75 2.43 -20.93
N ASN A 5 35.93 1.52 -21.50
CA ASN A 5 34.65 1.84 -22.13
C ASN A 5 33.82 2.71 -21.15
N PRO A 6 33.58 4.00 -21.46
CA PRO A 6 32.83 4.90 -20.58
C PRO A 6 31.41 4.37 -20.32
N ASP A 7 30.85 3.62 -21.27
CA ASP A 7 29.51 3.04 -21.23
C ASP A 7 29.32 2.11 -20.01
N MET A 8 30.34 1.31 -19.67
CA MET A 8 30.26 0.35 -18.55
C MET A 8 30.05 1.06 -17.21
N SER A 9 30.70 2.22 -17.03
CA SER A 9 30.61 3.00 -15.79
C SER A 9 29.23 3.66 -15.63
N VAL A 10 28.66 4.12 -16.75
CA VAL A 10 27.33 4.73 -16.80
C VAL A 10 26.27 3.67 -16.55
N THR A 11 26.38 2.50 -17.20
CA THR A 11 25.45 1.37 -16.99
C THR A 11 25.43 0.91 -15.54
N GLN A 12 26.59 0.78 -14.87
CA GLN A 12 26.62 0.41 -13.45
C GLN A 12 25.99 1.47 -12.53
N THR A 13 26.19 2.74 -12.85
CA THR A 13 25.59 3.85 -12.09
C THR A 13 24.06 3.85 -12.22
N ILE A 14 23.55 3.61 -13.43
CA ILE A 14 22.11 3.52 -13.71
C ILE A 14 21.52 2.28 -13.02
N ALA A 15 22.17 1.13 -13.13
CA ALA A 15 21.71 -0.12 -12.50
C ALA A 15 21.57 0.04 -10.97
N LYS A 16 22.55 0.70 -10.32
CA LYS A 16 22.50 0.94 -8.87
C LYS A 16 21.32 1.83 -8.47
N ARG A 17 21.00 2.85 -9.27
CA ARG A 17 19.83 3.74 -9.01
C ARG A 17 18.51 2.98 -9.17
N ILE A 18 18.39 2.15 -10.21
CA ILE A 18 17.20 1.33 -10.44
C ILE A 18 17.00 0.35 -9.29
N MET A 19 18.06 -0.35 -8.86
CA MET A 19 17.97 -1.27 -7.72
C MET A 19 17.50 -0.55 -6.45
N ASN A 20 18.00 0.66 -6.20
CA ASN A 20 17.59 1.44 -5.04
C ASN A 20 16.11 1.88 -5.13
N LEU A 21 15.66 2.31 -6.32
CA LEU A 21 14.28 2.69 -6.57
C LEU A 21 13.33 1.50 -6.41
N VAL A 22 13.70 0.33 -6.94
CA VAL A 22 12.91 -0.91 -6.81
C VAL A 22 12.80 -1.33 -5.34
N GLY A 23 13.90 -1.21 -4.57
CA GLY A 23 13.88 -1.45 -3.12
C GLY A 23 12.91 -0.53 -2.38
N LEU A 24 12.93 0.76 -2.72
CA LEU A 24 12.02 1.76 -2.14
C LEU A 24 10.56 1.49 -2.51
N CYS A 25 10.28 1.19 -3.79
CA CYS A 25 8.95 0.80 -4.25
C CYS A 25 8.44 -0.43 -3.49
N ARG A 26 9.28 -1.47 -3.33
CA ARG A 26 8.90 -2.69 -2.62
C ARG A 26 8.51 -2.39 -1.16
N LEU A 27 9.28 -1.53 -0.48
CA LEU A 27 8.97 -1.10 0.89
C LEU A 27 7.66 -0.31 0.93
N ALA A 28 7.46 0.63 0.00
CA ALA A 28 6.28 1.46 -0.08
C ALA A 28 5.01 0.65 -0.37
N PHE A 29 5.07 -0.34 -1.27
CA PHE A 29 3.92 -1.23 -1.51
C PHE A 29 3.65 -2.15 -0.33
N TYR A 30 4.68 -2.71 0.31
CA TYR A 30 4.50 -3.64 1.43
C TYR A 30 3.81 -2.97 2.63
N TYR A 31 4.18 -1.73 2.95
CA TYR A 31 3.59 -1.01 4.09
C TYR A 31 2.44 -0.06 3.70
N GLY A 32 2.38 0.39 2.45
CA GLY A 32 1.42 1.38 1.98
C GLY A 32 0.16 0.79 1.35
N TYR A 33 0.19 -0.47 0.89
CA TYR A 33 -0.95 -1.07 0.22
C TYR A 33 -2.19 -1.19 1.13
N ILE A 34 -2.03 -1.79 2.30
CA ILE A 34 -3.12 -1.99 3.28
C ILE A 34 -3.75 -0.65 3.71
N PRO A 35 -2.99 0.38 4.15
CA PRO A 35 -3.60 1.64 4.55
C PRO A 35 -4.28 2.37 3.39
N LEU A 36 -3.76 2.26 2.16
CA LEU A 36 -4.41 2.84 0.99
C LEU A 36 -5.78 2.20 0.72
N VAL A 37 -5.87 0.87 0.80
CA VAL A 37 -7.14 0.14 0.65
C VAL A 37 -8.12 0.53 1.76
N MET A 38 -7.66 0.70 3.01
CA MET A 38 -8.53 1.16 4.10
C MET A 38 -9.12 2.55 3.84
N VAL A 39 -8.31 3.50 3.37
CA VAL A 39 -8.79 4.85 3.06
C VAL A 39 -9.81 4.82 1.92
N LEU A 40 -9.56 4.02 0.87
CA LEU A 40 -10.52 3.84 -0.22
C LEU A 40 -11.85 3.24 0.28
N GLY A 41 -11.80 2.23 1.14
CA GLY A 41 -13.00 1.66 1.76
C GLY A 41 -13.78 2.66 2.61
N TYR A 42 -13.08 3.54 3.34
CA TYR A 42 -13.72 4.63 4.09
C TYR A 42 -14.37 5.67 3.17
N MET A 43 -13.68 6.06 2.09
CA MET A 43 -14.18 7.05 1.13
C MET A 43 -15.36 6.56 0.29
N GLN A 44 -15.45 5.26 0.02
CA GLN A 44 -16.57 4.67 -0.73
C GLN A 44 -17.89 4.81 0.02
N GLY A 45 -17.86 4.87 1.36
CA GLY A 45 -19.03 4.98 2.21
C GLY A 45 -19.89 3.70 2.22
N SER A 46 -20.80 3.62 3.18
CA SER A 46 -21.79 2.54 3.29
C SER A 46 -23.11 2.96 2.63
N GLU A 47 -23.91 1.98 2.18
CA GLU A 47 -25.25 2.23 1.64
C GLU A 47 -26.12 3.04 2.64
N PRO A 48 -27.00 3.92 2.16
CA PRO A 48 -27.85 4.73 3.03
C PRO A 48 -28.70 3.83 3.93
N GLY A 49 -28.44 3.89 5.24
CA GLY A 49 -29.06 3.03 6.27
C GLY A 49 -28.07 2.13 7.03
N HIS A 50 -26.82 1.99 6.58
CA HIS A 50 -25.79 1.21 7.26
C HIS A 50 -24.82 2.11 8.07
N PRO A 51 -24.35 1.65 9.25
CA PRO A 51 -23.42 2.40 10.08
C PRO A 51 -22.14 2.76 9.29
N PRO A 52 -21.52 3.92 9.56
CA PRO A 52 -20.32 4.35 8.85
C PRO A 52 -19.20 3.33 9.07
N VAL A 53 -18.49 3.00 7.99
CA VAL A 53 -17.32 2.11 8.03
C VAL A 53 -16.28 2.73 8.97
N THR A 54 -16.09 2.15 10.14
CA THR A 54 -15.09 2.59 11.12
C THR A 54 -13.98 1.54 11.20
N LEU A 55 -12.77 1.93 11.63
CA LEU A 55 -11.65 0.98 11.78
C LEU A 55 -12.03 -0.22 12.67
N LEU A 56 -12.93 -0.01 13.64
CA LEU A 56 -13.45 -1.05 14.53
C LEU A 56 -14.36 -2.06 13.80
N SER A 57 -15.22 -1.63 12.88
CA SER A 57 -16.08 -2.55 12.11
C SER A 57 -15.32 -3.38 11.09
N ILE A 58 -14.15 -2.90 10.63
CA ILE A 58 -13.29 -3.62 9.66
C ILE A 58 -12.41 -4.67 10.35
N ILE A 59 -11.96 -4.41 11.59
CA ILE A 59 -11.03 -5.27 12.32
C ILE A 59 -11.77 -6.28 13.21
N SER A 60 -12.98 -5.95 13.66
CA SER A 60 -13.76 -6.76 14.58
C SER A 60 -15.09 -7.20 13.95
N PRO A 61 -15.28 -8.50 13.69
CA PRO A 61 -16.59 -9.03 13.24
C PRO A 61 -17.67 -8.97 14.35
N ILE A 62 -17.31 -8.55 15.57
CA ILE A 62 -18.24 -8.50 16.73
C ILE A 62 -19.03 -7.19 16.78
N SER A 63 -18.62 -6.15 16.04
CA SER A 63 -19.30 -4.85 16.09
C SER A 63 -20.68 -4.84 15.41
N ASP A 64 -20.98 -5.83 14.57
CA ASP A 64 -22.26 -5.99 13.86
C ASP A 64 -23.29 -6.84 14.64
N ALA A 65 -23.02 -7.16 15.91
CA ALA A 65 -24.02 -7.72 16.80
C ALA A 65 -25.07 -6.65 17.13
N ALA A 66 -25.96 -6.38 16.18
CA ALA A 66 -27.26 -5.78 16.43
C ALA A 66 -27.88 -6.55 17.61
N PRO A 67 -28.36 -5.88 18.67
CA PRO A 67 -29.04 -6.56 19.75
C PRO A 67 -30.21 -7.36 19.15
N PRO A 68 -30.39 -8.65 19.55
CA PRO A 68 -31.47 -9.46 19.02
C PRO A 68 -32.81 -8.75 19.28
N PRO A 69 -33.77 -8.78 18.33
CA PRO A 69 -35.09 -8.22 18.58
C PRO A 69 -35.71 -8.96 19.79
N MET A 70 -36.15 -8.19 20.79
CA MET A 70 -36.89 -8.69 21.96
C MET A 70 -38.30 -9.12 21.56
#